data_AF-A0A7V4Q3T1-F1
#
_entry.id   AF-A0A7V4Q3T1-F1
#
_cell.length_a   1.000
_cell.length_b   1.000
_cell.length_c   1.000
_cell.angle_alpha   90.00
_cell.angle_beta   90.00
_cell.angle_gamma   90.00
#
_symmetry.space_group_name_H-M   'P 1'
#
loop_
_entity.id
_entity.type
_entity.pdbx_description
1 polymer ?
#
loop_
_entity_poly.entity_id
_entity_poly.type
_entity_poly.pdbx_seq_one_letter_code
_entity_poly.pdbx_strand_id
1 'polypeptide(L)'
;MNRLKFVIVICMAMLVSALWVIGPPLAQAVDEKKIPHYYGPFPNWALSQLPVITPGACSVTTTTACSTDTGCPSGETCLGVTVSGGIKKFQDGLPGLCDPAIAGSCEGAKNNLGQYLPLAVPDTTTFTKAAGFADDADYYVIALVQHRERMSSSLHPSPGPGVGTLLREYVQLQTPANAAASWNKHIALKNDMPDGTSVPVLMPDGTPAIAVDDPHYLGPVIAATKDKPVRIVFYNLLPKDSGGNLFLPVDSTLMGSGMGPMSMMDPMNMGTVDDMVRNPACTEATKGDNPSCFKDNRATIHLHGGISPWISDGTPHQWITPANETTPWPEGVSVRTVPDMLGVPGVPNCSAADDGCMSFYYTNQQSARMMFYHDHSWG
;
A
#
# COMPACT_ATOMS: atom_id res chain seq x y z
N MET A 1 6.93 -94.27 -2.96
CA MET A 1 7.94 -94.08 -4.03
C MET A 1 8.17 -92.59 -4.21
N ASN A 2 9.18 -92.06 -3.51
CA ASN A 2 10.39 -91.42 -4.06
C ASN A 2 10.17 -90.04 -4.69
N ARG A 3 10.48 -88.97 -3.93
CA ARG A 3 11.66 -88.06 -4.07
C ARG A 3 11.40 -86.99 -5.15
N LEU A 4 11.33 -85.70 -4.83
CA LEU A 4 12.51 -84.89 -4.47
C LEU A 4 12.07 -83.56 -3.81
N LYS A 5 12.76 -83.17 -2.73
CA LYS A 5 12.71 -81.84 -2.06
C LYS A 5 13.85 -80.95 -2.61
N PHE A 6 13.81 -79.65 -2.24
CA PHE A 6 14.79 -78.54 -2.43
C PHE A 6 14.52 -77.66 -3.68
N VAL A 7 14.43 -76.31 -3.63
CA VAL A 7 14.63 -75.32 -2.56
C VAL A 7 14.18 -73.89 -3.01
N ILE A 8 13.92 -72.97 -2.05
CA ILE A 8 13.90 -71.48 -2.14
C ILE A 8 12.70 -70.85 -2.91
N VAL A 9 11.59 -70.41 -2.29
CA VAL A 9 11.30 -69.19 -1.50
C VAL A 9 11.79 -67.87 -2.15
N ILE A 10 10.83 -66.92 -2.31
CA ILE A 10 10.95 -65.46 -2.50
C ILE A 10 10.64 -64.92 -3.92
N CYS A 11 9.76 -63.91 -3.92
CA CYS A 11 9.43 -62.94 -4.98
C CYS A 11 8.39 -63.32 -6.05
N MET A 12 7.15 -63.52 -5.59
CA MET A 12 5.98 -63.03 -6.33
C MET A 12 5.80 -61.55 -6.01
N ALA A 13 5.45 -60.75 -7.04
CA ALA A 13 5.16 -59.31 -7.03
C ALA A 13 6.37 -58.36 -7.17
N MET A 14 6.75 -58.08 -8.42
CA MET A 14 7.19 -56.74 -8.84
C MET A 14 7.32 -56.68 -10.36
N LEU A 15 6.22 -56.42 -11.05
CA LEU A 15 6.27 -55.86 -12.41
C LEU A 15 4.99 -55.07 -12.71
N VAL A 16 4.69 -54.11 -11.83
CA VAL A 16 3.92 -52.92 -12.25
C VAL A 16 4.98 -51.88 -12.52
N SER A 17 5.27 -51.68 -13.80
CA SER A 17 6.11 -50.60 -14.30
C SER A 17 5.53 -49.27 -13.80
N ALA A 18 6.13 -48.75 -12.75
CA ALA A 18 5.83 -47.43 -12.22
C ALA A 18 6.37 -46.41 -13.23
N LEU A 19 5.52 -45.96 -14.14
CA LEU A 19 5.67 -44.68 -14.82
C LEU A 19 5.51 -43.59 -13.76
N TRP A 20 6.60 -43.32 -13.03
CA TRP A 20 6.72 -42.06 -12.31
C TRP A 20 6.91 -40.98 -13.37
N VAL A 21 5.81 -40.34 -13.76
CA VAL A 21 5.89 -38.97 -14.25
C VAL A 21 6.50 -38.18 -13.09
N ILE A 22 7.78 -37.83 -13.22
CA ILE A 22 8.43 -36.89 -12.32
C ILE A 22 7.73 -35.55 -12.58
N GLY A 23 6.68 -35.26 -11.82
CA GLY A 23 6.14 -33.91 -11.74
C GLY A 23 7.26 -32.97 -11.28
N PRO A 24 7.33 -31.73 -11.80
CA PRO A 24 8.33 -30.78 -11.35
C PRO A 24 8.23 -30.63 -9.82
N PRO A 25 9.35 -30.55 -9.09
CA PRO A 25 9.31 -30.36 -7.65
C PRO A 25 8.64 -29.02 -7.37
N LEU A 26 7.51 -29.06 -6.66
CA LEU A 26 6.96 -27.86 -6.03
C LEU A 26 8.02 -27.35 -5.04
N ALA A 27 8.32 -26.05 -5.10
CA ALA A 27 9.09 -25.41 -4.03
C ALA A 27 8.34 -25.66 -2.70
N GLN A 28 9.06 -26.20 -1.70
CA GLN A 28 8.63 -26.51 -0.33
C GLN A 28 7.14 -26.34 -0.02
N ALA A 29 6.44 -27.46 0.18
CA ALA A 29 5.19 -27.44 0.95
C ALA A 29 5.48 -26.83 2.33
N VAL A 30 4.79 -25.74 2.66
CA VAL A 30 4.94 -25.02 3.92
C VAL A 30 4.28 -25.83 5.04
N ASP A 31 5.02 -26.09 6.12
CA ASP A 31 4.53 -26.81 7.30
C ASP A 31 3.62 -25.89 8.13
N GLU A 32 2.30 -26.09 8.00
CA GLU A 32 1.26 -25.30 8.68
C GLU A 32 1.39 -25.33 10.21
N LYS A 33 2.09 -26.30 10.81
CA LYS A 33 2.29 -26.38 12.27
C LYS A 33 3.41 -25.48 12.79
N LYS A 34 4.17 -24.84 11.90
CA LYS A 34 5.32 -23.98 12.23
C LYS A 34 5.06 -22.50 11.96
N ILE A 35 3.88 -22.15 11.45
CA ILE A 35 3.51 -20.75 11.25
C ILE A 35 3.14 -20.19 12.62
N PRO A 36 3.84 -19.16 13.12
CA PRO A 36 3.38 -18.44 14.29
C PRO A 36 2.04 -17.78 13.94
N HIS A 37 1.00 -18.04 14.73
CA HIS A 37 -0.35 -17.46 14.58
C HIS A 37 -0.38 -15.99 15.07
N TYR A 38 0.65 -15.20 14.74
CA TYR A 38 0.73 -13.78 15.13
C TYR A 38 -0.24 -12.88 14.36
N TYR A 39 -0.95 -13.40 13.36
CA TYR A 39 -1.81 -12.63 12.46
C TYR A 39 -3.19 -13.29 12.31
N GLY A 40 -4.01 -13.24 13.37
CA GLY A 40 -5.44 -13.61 13.33
C GLY A 40 -5.75 -15.06 12.91
N PRO A 41 -7.04 -15.43 12.78
CA PRO A 41 -7.46 -16.77 12.39
C PRO A 41 -7.34 -17.03 10.87
N PHE A 42 -7.06 -16.00 10.06
CA PHE A 42 -6.96 -16.10 8.61
C PHE A 42 -5.49 -16.06 8.15
N PRO A 43 -4.95 -17.14 7.56
CA PRO A 43 -3.59 -17.10 7.05
C PRO A 43 -3.49 -16.11 5.90
N ASN A 44 -2.46 -15.26 5.92
CA ASN A 44 -2.12 -14.41 4.78
C ASN A 44 -1.41 -15.27 3.73
N TRP A 45 -2.19 -15.99 2.94
CA TRP A 45 -1.65 -16.77 1.84
C TRP A 45 -1.11 -15.81 0.79
N ALA A 46 0.20 -15.86 0.52
CA ALA A 46 0.72 -15.38 -0.73
C ALA A 46 0.18 -16.28 -1.85
N LEU A 47 -0.99 -15.93 -2.40
CA LEU A 47 -1.67 -16.69 -3.46
C LEU A 47 -1.01 -16.51 -4.84
N SER A 48 0.19 -15.92 -4.90
CA SER A 48 0.91 -15.81 -6.17
C SER A 48 1.31 -17.21 -6.63
N GLN A 49 0.93 -17.55 -7.86
CA GLN A 49 1.32 -18.82 -8.46
C GLN A 49 2.85 -18.91 -8.48
N LEU A 50 3.39 -19.99 -7.92
CA LEU A 50 4.81 -20.28 -8.03
C LEU A 50 5.19 -20.48 -9.51
N PRO A 51 6.40 -20.08 -9.92
CA PRO A 51 6.87 -20.38 -11.26
C PRO A 51 6.99 -21.89 -11.44
N VAL A 52 6.48 -22.39 -12.56
CA VAL A 52 6.62 -23.77 -12.99
C VAL A 52 7.76 -23.82 -14.01
N ILE A 53 8.80 -24.59 -13.68
CA ILE A 53 9.93 -24.85 -14.59
C ILE A 53 9.62 -26.14 -15.33
N THR A 54 9.50 -26.05 -16.65
CA THR A 54 9.49 -27.22 -17.53
C THR A 54 10.94 -27.49 -17.96
N PRO A 55 11.54 -28.62 -17.55
CA PRO A 55 12.91 -28.95 -17.90
C PRO A 55 13.13 -28.98 -19.42
N GLY A 56 14.29 -28.50 -19.84
CA GLY A 56 14.80 -28.64 -21.19
C GLY A 56 15.59 -29.95 -21.36
N ALA A 57 16.39 -30.02 -22.41
CA ALA A 57 17.32 -31.11 -22.68
C ALA A 57 18.72 -30.58 -23.03
N CYS A 58 19.75 -31.36 -22.73
CA CYS A 58 21.12 -30.98 -23.05
C CYS A 58 21.38 -30.98 -24.56
N SER A 59 22.24 -30.07 -25.02
CA SER A 59 22.43 -29.77 -26.44
C SER A 59 22.95 -30.93 -27.28
N VAL A 60 23.68 -31.88 -26.68
CA VAL A 60 24.21 -33.08 -27.36
C VAL A 60 23.54 -34.35 -26.81
N THR A 61 23.45 -34.47 -25.48
CA THR A 61 22.77 -35.55 -24.79
C THR A 61 21.29 -35.22 -24.63
N THR A 62 20.55 -35.24 -25.74
CA THR A 62 19.15 -34.77 -25.84
C THR A 62 18.13 -35.54 -24.99
N THR A 63 18.53 -36.67 -24.39
CA THR A 63 17.71 -37.44 -23.44
C THR A 63 17.92 -37.03 -21.98
N THR A 64 18.95 -36.23 -21.69
CA THR A 64 19.23 -35.73 -20.33
C THR A 64 18.42 -34.46 -20.10
N ALA A 65 17.45 -34.55 -19.20
CA ALA A 65 16.68 -33.39 -18.77
C ALA A 65 17.55 -32.44 -17.93
N CYS A 66 17.40 -31.14 -18.15
CA CYS A 66 18.16 -30.11 -17.47
C CYS A 66 17.30 -28.88 -17.19
N SER A 67 17.69 -28.10 -16.18
CA SER A 67 17.08 -26.79 -15.87
C SER A 67 18.10 -25.65 -15.91
N THR A 68 19.39 -26.00 -15.87
CA THR A 68 20.55 -25.10 -15.98
C THR A 68 21.67 -25.85 -16.70
N ASP A 69 22.67 -25.11 -17.20
CA ASP A 69 23.84 -25.71 -17.88
C ASP A 69 24.64 -26.65 -16.96
N THR A 70 24.63 -26.40 -15.65
CA THR A 70 25.23 -27.30 -14.65
C THR A 70 24.56 -28.66 -14.54
N GLY A 71 23.35 -28.81 -15.09
CA GLY A 71 22.66 -30.10 -15.21
C GLY A 71 23.13 -30.93 -16.42
N CYS A 72 23.99 -30.37 -17.27
CA CYS A 72 24.48 -31.04 -18.48
C CYS A 72 25.95 -31.47 -18.37
N PRO A 73 26.38 -32.47 -19.17
CA PRO A 73 27.78 -32.85 -19.28
C PRO A 73 28.68 -31.68 -19.69
N SER A 74 29.97 -31.77 -19.35
CA SER A 74 30.95 -30.72 -19.65
C SER A 74 30.98 -30.39 -21.15
N GLY A 75 30.76 -29.11 -21.48
CA GLY A 75 30.74 -28.60 -22.86
C GLY A 75 29.34 -28.58 -23.51
N GLU A 76 28.30 -29.05 -22.83
CA GLU A 76 26.91 -28.95 -23.27
C GLU A 76 26.18 -27.77 -22.62
N THR A 77 25.11 -27.31 -23.27
CA THR A 77 24.21 -26.28 -22.75
C THR A 77 22.80 -26.83 -22.64
N CYS A 78 22.03 -26.32 -21.69
CA CYS A 78 20.65 -26.72 -21.50
C CYS A 78 19.73 -25.93 -22.44
N LEU A 79 19.00 -26.62 -23.32
CA LEU A 79 18.12 -26.02 -24.31
C LEU A 79 16.65 -26.33 -24.03
N GLY A 80 15.75 -25.41 -24.36
CA GLY A 80 14.30 -25.64 -24.30
C GLY A 80 13.69 -25.57 -22.89
N VAL A 81 14.44 -25.10 -21.89
CA VAL A 81 13.86 -24.77 -20.58
C VAL A 81 12.80 -23.69 -20.76
N THR A 82 11.60 -23.94 -20.26
CA THR A 82 10.54 -22.93 -20.24
C THR A 82 10.06 -22.68 -18.81
N VAL A 83 9.83 -21.42 -18.48
CA VAL A 83 9.26 -21.00 -17.20
C VAL A 83 7.89 -20.41 -17.46
N SER A 84 6.86 -20.99 -16.85
CA SER A 84 5.47 -20.51 -16.92
C SER A 84 4.96 -20.17 -15.51
N GLY A 85 3.98 -19.28 -15.41
CA GLY A 85 3.52 -18.75 -14.13
C GLY A 85 4.57 -17.86 -13.44
N GLY A 86 4.32 -17.54 -12.16
CA GLY A 86 5.19 -16.64 -11.38
C GLY A 86 5.06 -15.16 -11.76
N ILE A 87 5.60 -14.30 -10.88
CA ILE A 87 5.77 -12.88 -11.16
C ILE A 87 7.17 -12.68 -11.74
N LYS A 88 7.25 -12.28 -13.02
CA LYS A 88 8.51 -11.97 -13.68
C LYS A 88 9.09 -10.66 -13.13
N LYS A 89 10.41 -10.65 -12.89
CA LYS A 89 11.15 -9.46 -12.46
C LYS A 89 11.64 -8.66 -13.66
N PHE A 90 11.77 -7.34 -13.52
CA PHE A 90 12.38 -6.43 -14.51
C PHE A 90 11.76 -6.48 -15.91
N GLN A 91 10.47 -6.84 -16.03
CA GLN A 91 9.75 -6.86 -17.30
C GLN A 91 8.98 -5.56 -17.59
N ASP A 92 8.63 -4.83 -16.52
CA ASP A 92 7.86 -3.60 -16.56
C ASP A 92 8.82 -2.42 -16.39
N GLY A 93 8.72 -1.42 -17.26
CA GLY A 93 9.54 -0.21 -17.21
C GLY A 93 9.19 0.66 -15.99
N LEU A 94 10.17 1.41 -15.50
CA LEU A 94 9.92 2.38 -14.44
C LEU A 94 9.06 3.54 -14.98
N PRO A 95 8.08 4.02 -14.19
CA PRO A 95 7.31 5.22 -14.53
C PRO A 95 8.22 6.45 -14.62
N GLY A 96 7.98 7.30 -15.61
CA GLY A 96 8.61 8.62 -15.73
C GLY A 96 7.88 9.69 -14.92
N LEU A 97 8.50 10.87 -14.77
CA LEU A 97 7.87 12.03 -14.13
C LEU A 97 6.96 12.75 -15.13
N CYS A 98 5.69 12.96 -14.76
CA CYS A 98 4.66 13.66 -15.53
C CYS A 98 4.42 15.04 -14.92
N ASP A 99 4.59 16.10 -15.70
CA ASP A 99 4.13 17.44 -15.32
C ASP A 99 2.80 17.71 -16.03
N PRO A 100 1.65 17.67 -15.33
CA PRO A 100 0.36 17.86 -15.97
C PRO A 100 0.23 19.26 -16.59
N ALA A 101 0.93 20.28 -16.06
CA ALA A 101 0.89 21.63 -16.61
C ALA A 101 1.59 21.77 -17.98
N ILE A 102 2.36 20.77 -18.41
CA ILE A 102 3.04 20.73 -19.71
C ILE A 102 2.31 19.75 -20.63
N ALA A 103 1.69 20.28 -21.69
CA ALA A 103 0.97 19.48 -22.67
C ALA A 103 1.84 18.34 -23.25
N GLY A 104 1.35 17.11 -23.16
CA GLY A 104 2.04 15.91 -23.65
C GLY A 104 3.10 15.31 -22.71
N SER A 105 3.44 15.97 -21.60
CA SER A 105 4.43 15.45 -20.64
C SER A 105 4.03 14.08 -20.09
N CYS A 106 2.77 13.92 -19.70
CA CYS A 106 2.30 12.70 -19.05
C CYS A 106 2.16 11.52 -20.00
N GLU A 107 1.85 11.75 -21.28
CA GLU A 107 1.84 10.68 -22.28
C GLU A 107 3.25 10.11 -22.52
N GLY A 108 4.28 10.98 -22.52
CA GLY A 108 5.67 10.56 -22.64
C GLY A 108 6.25 9.90 -21.39
N ALA A 109 5.62 10.09 -20.22
CA ALA A 109 6.07 9.57 -18.93
C ALA A 109 5.56 8.14 -18.62
N LYS A 110 4.57 7.65 -19.37
CA LYS A 110 3.93 6.35 -19.13
C LYS A 110 4.91 5.18 -19.32
N ASN A 111 4.91 4.24 -18.39
CA ASN A 111 5.49 2.92 -18.59
C ASN A 111 4.57 2.02 -19.44
N ASN A 112 4.97 0.75 -19.64
CA ASN A 112 4.18 -0.24 -20.40
C ASN A 112 2.87 -0.66 -19.70
N LEU A 113 2.64 -0.25 -18.46
CA LEU A 113 1.39 -0.43 -17.71
C LEU A 113 0.51 0.83 -17.76
N GLY A 114 0.97 1.92 -18.39
CA GLY A 114 0.26 3.19 -18.48
C GLY A 114 0.45 4.11 -17.27
N GLN A 115 1.39 3.80 -16.38
CA GLN A 115 1.63 4.50 -15.11
C GLN A 115 2.76 5.51 -15.23
N TYR A 116 2.72 6.55 -14.39
CA TYR A 116 3.75 7.59 -14.29
C TYR A 116 3.77 8.16 -12.86
N LEU A 117 4.78 8.97 -12.53
CA LEU A 117 4.84 9.72 -11.28
C LEU A 117 4.29 11.13 -11.52
N PRO A 118 3.13 11.52 -10.96
CA PRO A 118 2.59 12.86 -11.16
C PRO A 118 3.43 13.91 -10.43
N LEU A 119 3.68 15.06 -11.06
CA LEU A 119 4.22 16.25 -10.42
C LEU A 119 3.05 17.12 -9.92
N ALA A 120 3.09 17.49 -8.65
CA ALA A 120 2.11 18.41 -8.08
C ALA A 120 2.28 19.81 -8.68
N VAL A 121 1.17 20.48 -9.00
CA VAL A 121 1.19 21.87 -9.51
C VAL A 121 0.77 22.82 -8.38
N PRO A 122 1.64 23.72 -7.91
CA PRO A 122 1.35 24.58 -6.77
C PRO A 122 0.32 25.67 -7.09
N ASP A 123 -0.47 26.03 -6.09
CA ASP A 123 -1.04 27.37 -5.99
C ASP A 123 0.06 28.33 -5.51
N THR A 124 0.35 29.34 -6.34
CA THR A 124 1.39 30.35 -6.09
C THR A 124 0.81 31.72 -5.72
N THR A 125 -0.49 31.79 -5.45
CA THR A 125 -1.25 33.04 -5.30
C THR A 125 -1.79 33.25 -3.88
N THR A 126 -2.19 32.18 -3.20
CA THR A 126 -2.82 32.25 -1.87
C THR A 126 -1.86 32.76 -0.79
N PHE A 127 -0.63 32.25 -0.75
CA PHE A 127 0.36 32.62 0.25
C PHE A 127 1.48 33.46 -0.36
N THR A 128 1.17 34.73 -0.63
CA THR A 128 2.10 35.68 -1.25
C THR A 128 2.32 36.91 -0.39
N LYS A 129 3.43 37.62 -0.61
CA LYS A 129 3.65 38.95 -0.04
C LYS A 129 2.54 39.93 -0.41
N ALA A 130 1.99 39.82 -1.61
CA ALA A 130 0.84 40.62 -2.05
C ALA A 130 -0.43 40.33 -1.22
N ALA A 131 -0.60 39.08 -0.76
CA ALA A 131 -1.67 38.67 0.15
C ALA A 131 -1.35 38.94 1.64
N GLY A 132 -0.24 39.61 1.97
CA GLY A 132 0.12 40.01 3.32
C GLY A 132 1.00 39.01 4.09
N PHE A 133 1.53 37.98 3.43
CA PHE A 133 2.48 37.04 4.04
C PHE A 133 3.91 37.57 4.01
N ALA A 134 4.77 37.06 4.89
CA ALA A 134 6.17 37.48 4.95
C ALA A 134 6.95 37.10 3.67
N ASP A 135 6.66 35.90 3.15
CA ASP A 135 7.34 35.32 1.99
C ASP A 135 6.31 34.70 1.03
N ASP A 136 6.69 34.60 -0.25
CA ASP A 136 5.90 33.86 -1.23
C ASP A 136 6.11 32.36 -1.02
N ALA A 137 5.03 31.59 -1.04
CA ALA A 137 5.06 30.16 -0.77
C ALA A 137 4.19 29.39 -1.76
N ASP A 138 4.57 28.13 -1.97
CA ASP A 138 3.79 27.18 -2.75
C ASP A 138 2.77 26.49 -1.85
N TYR A 139 1.54 26.36 -2.34
CA TYR A 139 0.44 25.76 -1.60
C TYR A 139 -0.16 24.56 -2.34
N TYR A 140 -0.39 23.49 -1.58
CA TYR A 140 -1.00 22.25 -2.07
C TYR A 140 -2.10 21.77 -1.13
N VAL A 141 -3.10 21.12 -1.70
CA VAL A 141 -4.06 20.30 -0.95
C VAL A 141 -3.83 18.85 -1.37
N ILE A 142 -3.39 18.03 -0.43
CA ILE A 142 -3.08 16.62 -0.62
C ILE A 142 -4.10 15.80 0.17
N ALA A 143 -4.54 14.67 -0.38
CA ALA A 143 -5.41 13.73 0.32
C ALA A 143 -4.85 12.32 0.28
N LEU A 144 -5.21 11.50 1.26
CA LEU A 144 -4.98 10.05 1.25
C LEU A 144 -6.28 9.33 0.86
N VAL A 145 -6.19 8.45 -0.13
CA VAL A 145 -7.31 7.61 -0.62
C VAL A 145 -6.87 6.15 -0.75
N GLN A 146 -7.82 5.24 -0.89
CA GLN A 146 -7.58 3.81 -1.08
C GLN A 146 -7.86 3.42 -2.54
N HIS A 147 -6.84 2.99 -3.28
CA HIS A 147 -6.93 2.73 -4.72
C HIS A 147 -6.28 1.38 -5.10
N ARG A 148 -6.71 0.79 -6.22
CA ARG A 148 -6.08 -0.39 -6.80
C ARG A 148 -5.23 -0.06 -8.02
N GLU A 149 -3.96 -0.43 -7.93
CA GLU A 149 -3.02 -0.26 -9.04
C GLU A 149 -2.34 -1.56 -9.44
N ARG A 150 -2.12 -1.76 -10.75
CA ARG A 150 -1.47 -2.97 -11.26
C ARG A 150 0.05 -2.84 -11.14
N MET A 151 0.65 -3.58 -10.21
CA MET A 151 2.09 -3.48 -9.96
C MET A 151 2.98 -4.31 -10.92
N SER A 152 2.40 -5.15 -11.80
CA SER A 152 3.17 -5.92 -12.77
C SER A 152 2.34 -6.47 -13.93
N SER A 153 2.93 -6.59 -15.12
CA SER A 153 2.33 -7.30 -16.27
C SER A 153 2.08 -8.79 -16.01
N SER A 154 2.73 -9.38 -15.02
CA SER A 154 2.52 -10.79 -14.63
C SER A 154 1.30 -10.96 -13.73
N LEU A 155 0.80 -9.88 -13.12
CA LEU A 155 -0.46 -9.89 -12.38
C LEU A 155 -1.63 -9.84 -13.38
N HIS A 156 -2.74 -10.49 -13.00
CA HIS A 156 -3.88 -10.77 -13.87
C HIS A 156 -4.29 -9.55 -14.70
N PRO A 157 -4.28 -9.63 -16.04
CA PRO A 157 -4.58 -8.50 -16.93
C PRO A 157 -6.07 -8.25 -17.13
N SER A 158 -6.96 -9.13 -16.64
CA SER A 158 -8.37 -9.05 -17.03
C SER A 158 -9.16 -8.07 -16.16
N PRO A 159 -9.97 -7.17 -16.75
CA PRO A 159 -10.85 -6.27 -16.02
C PRO A 159 -11.91 -7.08 -15.26
N GLY A 160 -11.99 -6.82 -13.96
CA GLY A 160 -12.96 -7.41 -13.03
C GLY A 160 -12.92 -6.64 -11.71
N PRO A 161 -13.92 -6.79 -10.84
CA PRO A 161 -13.87 -6.20 -9.51
C PRO A 161 -12.63 -6.70 -8.76
N GLY A 162 -11.93 -5.80 -8.05
CA GLY A 162 -10.78 -6.16 -7.23
C GLY A 162 -9.46 -6.40 -7.96
N VAL A 163 -9.32 -5.99 -9.22
CA VAL A 163 -8.08 -6.17 -10.00
C VAL A 163 -7.07 -5.07 -9.68
N GLY A 164 -5.83 -5.47 -9.40
CA GLY A 164 -4.77 -4.57 -8.94
C GLY A 164 -4.49 -4.74 -7.45
N THR A 165 -3.28 -4.37 -7.04
CA THR A 165 -2.88 -4.32 -5.64
C THR A 165 -3.64 -3.21 -4.97
N LEU A 166 -4.34 -3.51 -3.87
CA LEU A 166 -4.98 -2.49 -3.05
C LEU A 166 -3.92 -1.70 -2.29
N LEU A 167 -3.98 -0.39 -2.37
CA LEU A 167 -2.99 0.56 -1.86
C LEU A 167 -3.71 1.73 -1.19
N ARG A 168 -3.00 2.46 -0.32
CA ARG A 168 -3.42 3.77 0.17
C ARG A 168 -2.42 4.80 -0.34
N GLU A 169 -2.88 5.73 -1.17
CA GLU A 169 -2.02 6.62 -1.95
C GLU A 169 -2.38 8.09 -1.75
N TYR A 170 -1.35 8.93 -1.81
CA TYR A 170 -1.52 10.38 -1.77
C TYR A 170 -1.93 10.91 -3.15
N VAL A 171 -2.84 11.88 -3.17
CA VAL A 171 -3.30 12.55 -4.39
C VAL A 171 -3.36 14.06 -4.18
N GLN A 172 -3.13 14.85 -5.23
CA GLN A 172 -3.39 16.28 -5.19
C GLN A 172 -4.87 16.56 -5.48
N LEU A 173 -5.54 17.26 -4.58
CA LEU A 173 -6.92 17.67 -4.76
C LEU A 173 -7.04 18.92 -5.64
N GLN A 174 -8.14 18.99 -6.36
CA GLN A 174 -8.61 20.22 -6.99
C GLN A 174 -8.96 21.25 -5.93
N THR A 175 -8.57 22.50 -6.19
CA THR A 175 -8.92 23.68 -5.40
C THR A 175 -9.57 24.71 -6.32
N PRO A 176 -10.22 25.75 -5.77
CA PRO A 176 -10.73 26.86 -6.58
C PRO A 176 -9.66 27.51 -7.47
N ALA A 177 -8.40 27.52 -7.03
CA ALA A 177 -7.27 28.12 -7.76
C ALA A 177 -6.87 27.31 -9.01
N ASN A 178 -7.05 25.99 -9.02
CA ASN A 178 -6.67 25.12 -10.14
C ASN A 178 -7.86 24.49 -10.89
N ALA A 179 -9.10 24.73 -10.45
CA ALA A 179 -10.29 24.14 -11.06
C ALA A 179 -10.57 24.61 -12.50
N ALA A 180 -10.07 25.78 -12.90
CA ALA A 180 -10.20 26.27 -14.28
C ALA A 180 -8.98 25.96 -15.15
N ALA A 181 -7.96 25.30 -14.60
CA ALA A 181 -6.73 25.04 -15.31
C ALA A 181 -6.94 23.94 -16.36
N SER A 182 -6.51 24.18 -17.60
CA SER A 182 -6.69 23.22 -18.71
C SER A 182 -5.96 21.89 -18.51
N TRP A 183 -5.00 21.85 -17.59
CA TRP A 183 -4.23 20.65 -17.23
C TRP A 183 -4.87 19.82 -16.11
N ASN A 184 -5.89 20.35 -15.44
CA ASN A 184 -6.60 19.63 -14.39
C ASN A 184 -7.54 18.60 -15.04
N LYS A 185 -7.41 17.32 -14.68
CA LYS A 185 -8.22 16.24 -15.27
C LYS A 185 -9.59 16.07 -14.64
N HIS A 186 -9.86 16.72 -13.51
CA HIS A 186 -11.13 16.64 -12.79
C HIS A 186 -11.53 15.20 -12.41
N ILE A 187 -10.59 14.43 -11.85
CA ILE A 187 -10.81 13.02 -11.53
C ILE A 187 -11.69 12.90 -10.29
N ALA A 188 -12.91 12.40 -10.45
CA ALA A 188 -13.77 12.06 -9.32
C ALA A 188 -13.24 10.82 -8.60
N LEU A 189 -12.81 10.99 -7.35
CA LEU A 189 -12.12 9.96 -6.59
C LEU A 189 -13.09 8.87 -6.09
N LYS A 190 -12.56 7.64 -6.00
CA LYS A 190 -13.24 6.48 -5.41
C LYS A 190 -12.28 5.75 -4.48
N ASN A 191 -12.81 5.23 -3.39
CA ASN A 191 -12.11 4.27 -2.55
C ASN A 191 -12.45 2.86 -3.00
N ASP A 192 -11.45 2.08 -3.39
CA ASP A 192 -11.59 0.67 -3.72
C ASP A 192 -11.65 -0.16 -2.44
N MET A 193 -12.57 -1.10 -2.33
CA MET A 193 -12.79 -1.92 -1.14
C MET A 193 -12.12 -3.31 -1.29
N PRO A 194 -11.82 -4.00 -0.16
CA PRO A 194 -11.25 -5.35 -0.20
C PRO A 194 -12.10 -6.37 -0.97
N ASP A 195 -13.42 -6.21 -0.96
CA ASP A 195 -14.38 -7.07 -1.69
C ASP A 195 -14.41 -6.83 -3.21
N GLY A 196 -13.62 -5.85 -3.69
CA GLY A 196 -13.51 -5.50 -5.10
C GLY A 196 -14.52 -4.47 -5.59
N THR A 197 -15.42 -3.97 -4.72
CA THR A 197 -16.29 -2.83 -5.00
C THR A 197 -15.53 -1.50 -4.86
N SER A 198 -16.14 -0.39 -5.29
CA SER A 198 -15.59 0.95 -5.06
C SER A 198 -16.70 1.89 -4.61
N VAL A 199 -16.39 2.78 -3.67
CA VAL A 199 -17.31 3.80 -3.16
C VAL A 199 -16.81 5.21 -3.52
N PRO A 200 -17.69 6.18 -3.83
CA PRO A 200 -17.26 7.56 -4.04
C PRO A 200 -16.53 8.12 -2.81
N VAL A 201 -15.43 8.84 -3.03
CA VAL A 201 -14.76 9.59 -1.97
C VAL A 201 -15.48 10.92 -1.81
N LEU A 202 -15.84 11.24 -0.56
CA LEU A 202 -16.49 12.50 -0.22
C LEU A 202 -15.55 13.36 0.62
N MET A 203 -15.58 14.66 0.38
CA MET A 203 -15.02 15.68 1.26
C MET A 203 -15.83 15.74 2.57
N PRO A 204 -15.31 16.36 3.64
CA PRO A 204 -16.03 16.48 4.91
C PRO A 204 -17.41 17.16 4.82
N ASP A 205 -17.62 18.02 3.82
CA ASP A 205 -18.90 18.67 3.53
C ASP A 205 -19.90 17.80 2.74
N GLY A 206 -19.53 16.56 2.44
CA GLY A 206 -20.33 15.61 1.67
C GLY A 206 -20.24 15.77 0.15
N THR A 207 -19.48 16.73 -0.36
CA THR A 207 -19.25 16.88 -1.80
C THR A 207 -18.27 15.83 -2.34
N PRO A 208 -18.33 15.45 -3.62
CA PRO A 208 -17.34 14.54 -4.20
C PRO A 208 -15.92 15.12 -4.14
N ALA A 209 -14.95 14.32 -3.68
CA ALA A 209 -13.55 14.69 -3.74
C ALA A 209 -13.04 14.57 -5.18
N ILE A 210 -12.47 15.65 -5.71
CA ILE A 210 -11.94 15.72 -7.07
C ILE A 210 -10.43 15.88 -7.01
N ALA A 211 -9.69 15.03 -7.70
CA ALA A 211 -8.25 15.13 -7.86
C ALA A 211 -7.84 15.81 -9.17
N VAL A 212 -6.64 16.39 -9.14
CA VAL A 212 -5.98 16.97 -10.32
C VAL A 212 -5.65 15.88 -11.35
N ASP A 213 -5.25 14.70 -10.88
CA ASP A 213 -4.85 13.57 -11.69
C ASP A 213 -5.32 12.25 -11.04
N ASP A 214 -5.26 11.15 -11.79
CA ASP A 214 -5.53 9.81 -11.29
C ASP A 214 -4.57 9.46 -10.13
N PRO A 215 -5.00 8.65 -9.14
CA PRO A 215 -4.08 8.13 -8.13
C PRO A 215 -3.01 7.24 -8.77
N HIS A 216 -1.75 7.42 -8.37
CA HIS A 216 -0.61 6.58 -8.77
C HIS A 216 0.25 6.26 -7.55
N TYR A 217 0.90 5.10 -7.56
CA TYR A 217 1.83 4.64 -6.54
C TYR A 217 2.96 5.66 -6.34
N LEU A 218 3.28 5.93 -5.06
CA LEU A 218 4.18 6.99 -4.57
C LEU A 218 3.58 8.40 -4.57
N GLY A 219 2.35 8.57 -5.07
CA GLY A 219 1.64 9.84 -5.08
C GLY A 219 2.37 10.96 -5.85
N PRO A 220 1.94 12.21 -5.67
CA PRO A 220 2.51 13.33 -6.40
C PRO A 220 3.86 13.78 -5.86
N VAL A 221 4.82 13.99 -6.75
CA VAL A 221 6.11 14.59 -6.46
C VAL A 221 5.95 16.10 -6.30
N ILE A 222 6.54 16.69 -5.26
CA ILE A 222 6.58 18.14 -5.07
C ILE A 222 7.98 18.64 -5.43
N ALA A 223 8.07 19.48 -6.45
CA ALA A 223 9.29 20.21 -6.76
C ALA A 223 9.31 21.53 -5.97
N ALA A 224 10.24 21.65 -5.02
CA ALA A 224 10.40 22.83 -4.18
C ALA A 224 11.69 23.58 -4.47
N THR A 225 11.67 24.90 -4.28
CA THR A 225 12.85 25.76 -4.38
C THR A 225 13.40 26.05 -2.99
N LYS A 226 14.73 26.03 -2.84
CA LYS A 226 15.38 26.41 -1.58
C LYS A 226 14.93 27.81 -1.15
N ASP A 227 14.69 27.99 0.14
CA ASP A 227 14.30 29.26 0.76
C ASP A 227 12.91 29.77 0.29
N LYS A 228 12.12 28.91 -0.37
CA LYS A 228 10.71 29.14 -0.68
C LYS A 228 9.85 28.15 0.12
N PRO A 229 9.05 28.61 1.10
CA PRO A 229 8.25 27.72 1.91
C PRO A 229 7.18 26.97 1.10
N VAL A 230 6.81 25.79 1.59
CA VAL A 230 5.69 24.99 1.08
C VAL A 230 4.66 24.86 2.20
N ARG A 231 3.39 25.09 1.88
CA ARG A 231 2.24 24.86 2.75
C ARG A 231 1.39 23.73 2.19
N ILE A 232 0.95 22.83 3.06
CA ILE A 232 0.08 21.71 2.67
C ILE A 232 -1.13 21.68 3.60
N VAL A 233 -2.32 21.53 3.03
CA VAL A 233 -3.44 20.93 3.75
C VAL A 233 -3.50 19.46 3.38
N PHE A 234 -3.46 18.59 4.38
CA PHE A 234 -3.60 17.16 4.24
C PHE A 234 -5.00 16.73 4.67
N TYR A 235 -5.70 16.01 3.81
CA TYR A 235 -6.96 15.33 4.12
C TYR A 235 -6.77 13.83 4.27
N ASN A 236 -7.40 13.26 5.28
CA ASN A 236 -7.60 11.83 5.37
C ASN A 236 -8.98 11.46 4.79
N LEU A 237 -9.01 10.92 3.58
CA LEU A 237 -10.24 10.55 2.88
C LEU A 237 -10.37 9.03 2.72
N LEU A 238 -9.73 8.26 3.59
CA LEU A 238 -9.89 6.81 3.66
C LEU A 238 -11.32 6.42 4.03
N PRO A 239 -11.73 5.18 3.71
CA PRO A 239 -13.01 4.66 4.19
C PRO A 239 -13.07 4.66 5.72
N LYS A 240 -14.30 4.72 6.25
CA LYS A 240 -14.57 4.83 7.68
C LYS A 240 -15.02 3.51 8.28
N ASP A 241 -15.02 3.44 9.60
CA ASP A 241 -15.49 2.29 10.38
C ASP A 241 -14.81 0.98 9.88
N SER A 242 -15.53 -0.13 9.78
CA SER A 242 -14.99 -1.39 9.21
C SER A 242 -14.39 -1.26 7.80
N GLY A 243 -14.82 -0.28 7.00
CA GLY A 243 -14.19 -0.01 5.71
C GLY A 243 -12.77 0.53 5.83
N GLY A 244 -12.47 1.21 6.94
CA GLY A 244 -11.17 1.80 7.26
C GLY A 244 -10.17 0.82 7.86
N ASN A 245 -10.55 -0.42 8.12
CA ASN A 245 -9.64 -1.47 8.57
C ASN A 245 -8.47 -1.62 7.58
N LEU A 246 -7.28 -1.85 8.12
CA LEU A 246 -6.12 -2.09 7.27
C LEU A 246 -6.32 -3.45 6.58
N PHE A 247 -6.13 -3.49 5.26
CA PHE A 247 -6.08 -4.76 4.51
C PHE A 247 -4.73 -5.49 4.69
N LEU A 248 -3.85 -4.93 5.52
CA LEU A 248 -2.64 -5.58 6.01
C LEU A 248 -2.85 -5.98 7.48
N PRO A 249 -2.17 -7.03 7.95
CA PRO A 249 -2.29 -7.46 9.34
C PRO A 249 -1.83 -6.38 10.32
N VAL A 250 -2.62 -6.15 11.36
CA VAL A 250 -2.30 -5.21 12.46
C VAL A 250 -2.14 -6.00 13.75
N ASP A 251 -1.00 -5.84 14.43
CA ASP A 251 -0.81 -6.38 15.78
C ASP A 251 -1.40 -5.40 16.79
N SER A 252 -2.61 -5.69 17.28
CA SER A 252 -3.33 -4.82 18.23
C SER A 252 -2.78 -4.90 19.67
N THR A 253 -1.81 -5.77 19.95
CA THR A 253 -1.14 -5.84 21.26
C THR A 253 -0.09 -4.74 21.43
N LEU A 254 0.33 -4.11 20.33
CA LEU A 254 1.21 -2.96 20.36
C LEU A 254 0.47 -1.71 20.83
N MET A 255 1.22 -0.85 21.52
CA MET A 255 0.67 0.42 21.99
C MET A 255 0.29 1.28 20.78
N GLY A 256 -0.95 1.77 20.76
CA GLY A 256 -1.46 2.62 19.69
C GLY A 256 -2.21 1.88 18.59
N SER A 257 -2.15 0.55 18.53
CA SER A 257 -2.87 -0.26 17.54
C SER A 257 -4.05 -1.04 18.17
N GLY A 258 -4.14 -1.11 19.49
CA GLY A 258 -5.21 -1.80 20.21
C GLY A 258 -6.32 -0.91 20.72
N MET A 259 -6.78 -1.23 21.93
CA MET A 259 -7.73 -0.40 22.66
C MET A 259 -7.13 0.97 22.97
N GLY A 260 -7.95 2.00 22.89
CA GLY A 260 -7.54 3.35 23.24
C GLY A 260 -7.39 3.54 24.76
N PRO A 261 -6.96 4.71 25.21
CA PRO A 261 -6.74 5.00 26.63
C PRO A 261 -8.05 4.97 27.42
N MET A 262 -8.34 3.82 28.05
CA MET A 262 -9.51 3.60 28.89
C MET A 262 -9.19 2.63 30.04
N SER A 263 -10.06 2.57 31.06
CA SER A 263 -9.92 1.59 32.13
C SER A 263 -10.29 0.21 31.61
N MET A 264 -9.30 -0.68 31.58
CA MET A 264 -9.44 -2.05 31.10
C MET A 264 -9.40 -3.03 32.27
N MET A 265 -10.31 -4.01 32.26
CA MET A 265 -10.17 -5.19 33.10
C MET A 265 -9.14 -6.14 32.49
N ASP A 266 -8.43 -6.89 33.33
CA ASP A 266 -7.49 -7.90 32.87
C ASP A 266 -8.19 -8.93 31.97
N PRO A 267 -7.58 -9.34 30.84
CA PRO A 267 -8.14 -10.35 29.96
C PRO A 267 -8.43 -11.66 30.71
N MET A 268 -9.66 -12.15 30.63
CA MET A 268 -10.06 -13.41 31.26
C MET A 268 -9.60 -14.62 30.43
N ASN A 269 -8.86 -15.55 31.05
CA ASN A 269 -8.49 -16.84 30.44
C ASN A 269 -9.62 -17.86 30.65
N MET A 270 -10.33 -18.19 29.58
CA MET A 270 -11.44 -19.15 29.63
C MET A 270 -11.05 -20.53 29.10
N GLY A 271 -9.78 -20.76 28.77
CA GLY A 271 -9.34 -22.03 28.20
C GLY A 271 -9.64 -22.18 26.70
N THR A 272 -10.36 -21.26 26.07
CA THR A 272 -10.84 -21.33 24.68
C THR A 272 -9.99 -20.51 23.72
N VAL A 273 -10.01 -20.86 22.43
CA VAL A 273 -9.31 -20.07 21.39
C VAL A 273 -9.86 -18.66 21.23
N ASP A 274 -11.14 -18.46 21.57
CA ASP A 274 -11.81 -17.15 21.52
C ASP A 274 -11.76 -16.39 22.87
N ASP A 275 -10.93 -16.83 23.82
CA ASP A 275 -10.78 -16.08 25.07
C ASP A 275 -9.98 -14.79 24.87
N MET A 276 -10.15 -13.82 25.78
CA MET A 276 -9.53 -12.50 25.63
C MET A 276 -7.99 -12.52 25.76
N VAL A 277 -7.42 -13.66 26.19
CA VAL A 277 -5.96 -13.85 26.28
C VAL A 277 -5.38 -14.26 24.94
N ARG A 278 -6.07 -15.12 24.18
CA ARG A 278 -5.64 -15.62 22.87
C ARG A 278 -6.22 -14.86 21.69
N ASN A 279 -7.38 -14.23 21.87
CA ASN A 279 -8.01 -13.33 20.92
C ASN A 279 -8.32 -11.98 21.60
N PRO A 280 -7.33 -11.08 21.70
CA PRO A 280 -7.51 -9.78 22.33
C PRO A 280 -8.63 -8.96 21.67
N ALA A 281 -9.21 -8.00 22.39
CA ALA A 281 -10.07 -7.03 21.72
C ALA A 281 -9.25 -6.25 20.65
N CYS A 282 -9.90 -5.87 19.55
CA CYS A 282 -9.28 -5.16 18.43
C CYS A 282 -8.35 -5.99 17.51
N THR A 283 -8.23 -7.32 17.64
CA THR A 283 -7.45 -8.18 16.69
C THR A 283 -8.23 -8.71 15.49
N GLU A 284 -9.39 -8.15 15.15
CA GLU A 284 -10.32 -8.77 14.19
C GLU A 284 -10.87 -7.80 13.15
N ALA A 285 -11.46 -8.35 12.08
CA ALA A 285 -12.07 -7.60 10.98
C ALA A 285 -13.22 -6.64 11.39
N THR A 286 -13.65 -6.65 12.65
CA THR A 286 -14.67 -5.74 13.19
C THR A 286 -14.07 -4.60 14.03
N LYS A 287 -12.73 -4.46 14.07
CA LYS A 287 -12.03 -3.40 14.83
C LYS A 287 -12.57 -2.01 14.49
N GLY A 288 -12.75 -1.71 13.21
CA GLY A 288 -13.26 -0.44 12.72
C GLY A 288 -14.64 -0.08 13.25
N ASP A 289 -15.49 -1.05 13.60
CA ASP A 289 -16.82 -0.78 14.17
C ASP A 289 -16.79 -0.65 15.71
N ASN A 290 -15.67 -1.00 16.36
CA ASN A 290 -15.52 -0.90 17.80
C ASN A 290 -15.02 0.51 18.19
N PRO A 291 -15.81 1.32 18.92
CA PRO A 291 -15.38 2.66 19.33
C PRO A 291 -14.31 2.64 20.42
N SER A 292 -14.05 1.50 21.05
CA SER A 292 -13.03 1.35 22.10
C SER A 292 -11.63 1.13 21.51
N CYS A 293 -11.51 0.89 20.21
CA CYS A 293 -10.25 0.64 19.51
C CYS A 293 -9.75 1.91 18.84
N PHE A 294 -8.43 2.09 18.79
CA PHE A 294 -7.84 2.98 17.80
C PHE A 294 -8.18 2.51 16.38
N LYS A 295 -8.44 3.43 15.46
CA LYS A 295 -8.84 3.10 14.08
C LYS A 295 -7.63 2.86 13.17
N ASP A 296 -7.72 1.93 12.24
CA ASP A 296 -6.62 1.61 11.31
C ASP A 296 -6.48 2.59 10.14
N ASN A 297 -7.47 3.45 9.95
CA ASN A 297 -7.49 4.49 8.92
C ASN A 297 -6.89 5.80 9.42
N ARG A 298 -6.14 5.81 10.52
CA ARG A 298 -5.38 7.01 10.94
C ARG A 298 -4.24 7.29 9.98
N ALA A 299 -3.96 8.56 9.75
CA ALA A 299 -2.88 8.99 8.87
C ALA A 299 -2.26 10.32 9.30
N THR A 300 -1.01 10.52 8.88
CA THR A 300 -0.27 11.78 8.93
C THR A 300 0.69 11.87 7.74
N ILE A 301 1.46 12.96 7.68
CA ILE A 301 2.57 13.12 6.75
C ILE A 301 3.80 13.54 7.54
N HIS A 302 4.87 12.74 7.44
CA HIS A 302 6.23 13.13 7.83
C HIS A 302 7.06 13.41 6.58
N LEU A 303 7.71 14.58 6.52
CA LEU A 303 8.67 14.92 5.46
C LEU A 303 10.08 14.48 5.87
N HIS A 304 10.45 13.27 5.46
CA HIS A 304 11.76 12.72 5.77
C HIS A 304 12.90 13.49 5.08
N GLY A 305 13.85 13.94 5.89
CA GLY A 305 15.00 14.74 5.44
C GLY A 305 14.73 16.25 5.43
N GLY A 306 13.54 16.68 5.86
CA GLY A 306 13.14 18.08 5.99
C GLY A 306 13.52 18.72 7.33
N ILE A 307 13.90 20.00 7.29
CA ILE A 307 14.02 20.88 8.46
C ILE A 307 12.67 21.56 8.65
N SER A 308 11.80 20.88 9.39
CA SER A 308 10.41 21.27 9.63
C SER A 308 10.22 21.73 11.07
N PRO A 309 9.36 22.73 11.35
CA PRO A 309 8.90 22.99 12.71
C PRO A 309 8.16 21.78 13.27
N TRP A 310 8.23 21.57 14.58
CA TRP A 310 7.68 20.36 15.22
C TRP A 310 6.19 20.11 14.93
N ILE A 311 5.37 21.18 14.84
CA ILE A 311 3.94 21.09 14.49
C ILE A 311 3.68 20.64 13.04
N SER A 312 4.73 20.58 12.22
CA SER A 312 4.66 20.18 10.82
C SER A 312 5.67 19.07 10.52
N ASP A 313 6.19 18.40 11.55
CA ASP A 313 7.11 17.28 11.35
C ASP A 313 6.35 15.98 11.05
N GLY A 314 5.09 15.85 11.49
CA GLY A 314 4.36 14.58 11.35
C GLY A 314 4.82 13.56 12.39
N THR A 315 4.96 14.00 13.65
CA THR A 315 5.40 13.10 14.74
C THR A 315 4.44 11.91 14.89
N PRO A 316 4.87 10.78 15.49
CA PRO A 316 4.01 9.60 15.66
C PRO A 316 2.64 9.86 16.28
N HIS A 317 2.50 10.86 17.14
CA HIS A 317 1.22 11.20 17.78
C HIS A 317 0.49 12.35 17.08
N GLN A 318 0.86 12.67 15.84
CA GLN A 318 0.29 13.74 15.03
C GLN A 318 -0.54 13.17 13.87
N TRP A 319 -1.44 12.24 14.16
CA TRP A 319 -2.31 11.59 13.18
C TRP A 319 -3.75 12.09 13.28
N ILE A 320 -4.52 11.90 12.21
CA ILE A 320 -5.95 12.20 12.12
C ILE A 320 -6.69 10.98 11.56
N THR A 321 -7.93 10.74 11.98
CA THR A 321 -8.87 9.85 11.28
C THR A 321 -9.58 10.62 10.15
N PRO A 322 -10.32 9.95 9.24
CA PRO A 322 -11.22 10.66 8.36
C PRO A 322 -12.27 11.47 9.12
N ALA A 323 -12.84 12.47 8.44
CA ALA A 323 -13.86 13.32 9.04
C ALA A 323 -15.10 12.52 9.43
N ASN A 324 -15.66 12.81 10.61
CA ASN A 324 -16.82 12.10 11.16
C ASN A 324 -16.62 10.57 11.24
N GLU A 325 -15.41 10.10 11.57
CA GLU A 325 -15.14 8.71 11.95
C GLU A 325 -15.78 8.39 13.30
N THR A 326 -16.33 7.19 13.47
CA THR A 326 -16.96 6.78 14.74
C THR A 326 -15.89 6.41 15.78
N THR A 327 -15.27 7.43 16.38
CA THR A 327 -14.15 7.27 17.33
C THR A 327 -14.18 8.32 18.45
N PRO A 328 -13.80 7.96 19.69
CA PRO A 328 -13.50 8.92 20.75
C PRO A 328 -12.17 9.66 20.54
N TRP A 329 -11.32 9.18 19.63
CA TRP A 329 -9.99 9.72 19.35
C TRP A 329 -9.87 10.05 17.85
N PRO A 330 -10.44 11.18 17.39
CA PRO A 330 -10.43 11.55 15.98
C PRO A 330 -9.07 12.11 15.53
N GLU A 331 -8.23 12.55 16.48
CA GLU A 331 -6.86 12.99 16.21
C GLU A 331 -5.90 12.62 17.35
N GLY A 332 -4.60 12.66 17.04
CA GLY A 332 -3.53 12.45 17.99
C GLY A 332 -3.20 13.71 18.80
N VAL A 333 -2.69 13.52 20.02
CA VAL A 333 -2.44 14.59 20.99
C VAL A 333 -1.43 15.67 20.55
N SER A 334 -0.61 15.35 19.54
CA SER A 334 0.39 16.27 18.98
C SER A 334 -0.13 17.09 17.80
N VAL A 335 -1.36 16.85 17.32
CA VAL A 335 -1.94 17.63 16.22
C VAL A 335 -2.06 19.10 16.61
N ARG A 336 -1.53 19.97 15.77
CA ARG A 336 -1.60 21.42 15.91
C ARG A 336 -1.76 22.01 14.53
N THR A 337 -2.70 22.92 14.37
CA THR A 337 -2.85 23.65 13.11
C THR A 337 -1.71 24.65 12.94
N VAL A 338 -1.20 24.79 11.72
CA VAL A 338 -0.27 25.87 11.34
C VAL A 338 -1.00 27.21 11.49
N PRO A 339 -0.57 28.11 12.40
CA PRO A 339 -1.35 29.30 12.75
C PRO A 339 -1.63 30.26 11.60
N ASP A 340 -0.70 30.40 10.65
CA ASP A 340 -0.83 31.33 9.52
C ASP A 340 -1.65 30.78 8.34
N MET A 341 -2.13 29.54 8.44
CA MET A 341 -3.06 28.94 7.48
C MET A 341 -4.52 29.05 7.94
N LEU A 342 -4.76 29.42 9.20
CA LEU A 342 -6.10 29.55 9.75
C LEU A 342 -6.79 30.83 9.26
N GLY A 343 -8.04 30.69 8.81
CA GLY A 343 -8.87 31.83 8.38
C GLY A 343 -8.44 32.48 7.06
N VAL A 344 -7.50 31.88 6.33
CA VAL A 344 -7.09 32.35 5.00
C VAL A 344 -8.17 31.99 3.98
N PRO A 345 -8.71 32.96 3.22
CA PRO A 345 -9.74 32.68 2.22
C PRO A 345 -9.29 31.62 1.21
N GLY A 346 -10.14 30.61 0.97
CA GLY A 346 -9.85 29.51 0.05
C GLY A 346 -8.98 28.38 0.61
N VAL A 347 -8.45 28.53 1.84
CA VAL A 347 -7.73 27.47 2.56
C VAL A 347 -8.71 26.76 3.50
N PRO A 348 -8.80 25.42 3.46
CA PRO A 348 -9.63 24.67 4.39
C PRO A 348 -9.29 24.92 5.85
N ASN A 349 -10.33 24.97 6.69
CA ASN A 349 -10.17 25.10 8.12
C ASN A 349 -10.00 23.71 8.77
N CYS A 350 -8.76 23.42 9.20
CA CYS A 350 -8.37 22.17 9.85
C CYS A 350 -8.08 22.39 11.36
N SER A 351 -9.05 22.94 12.09
CA SER A 351 -8.90 23.28 13.52
C SER A 351 -9.79 22.47 14.45
N ALA A 352 -10.73 21.69 13.92
CA ALA A 352 -11.57 20.82 14.71
C ALA A 352 -10.97 19.43 14.75
N ALA A 353 -11.09 18.73 15.89
CA ALA A 353 -10.45 17.43 16.05
C ALA A 353 -10.98 16.35 15.09
N ASP A 354 -12.19 16.53 14.55
CA ASP A 354 -12.94 15.58 13.72
C ASP A 354 -13.18 16.07 12.28
N ASP A 355 -12.47 17.10 11.82
CA ASP A 355 -12.58 17.64 10.46
C ASP A 355 -11.83 16.80 9.40
N GLY A 356 -11.05 15.81 9.83
CA GLY A 356 -10.33 14.90 8.95
C GLY A 356 -9.25 15.58 8.12
N CYS A 357 -8.74 16.73 8.57
CA CYS A 357 -7.64 17.39 7.92
C CYS A 357 -6.65 18.02 8.90
N MET A 358 -5.45 18.33 8.41
CA MET A 358 -4.43 19.02 9.18
C MET A 358 -3.51 19.80 8.23
N SER A 359 -2.79 20.79 8.76
CA SER A 359 -1.91 21.64 7.96
C SER A 359 -0.43 21.44 8.29
N PHE A 360 0.42 21.64 7.27
CA PHE A 360 1.87 21.51 7.36
C PHE A 360 2.55 22.72 6.73
N TYR A 361 3.65 23.15 7.35
CA TYR A 361 4.53 24.21 6.86
C TYR A 361 5.97 23.69 6.78
N TYR A 362 6.52 23.67 5.56
CA TYR A 362 7.89 23.27 5.29
C TYR A 362 8.72 24.47 4.87
N THR A 363 9.80 24.73 5.60
CA THR A 363 10.64 25.93 5.41
C THR A 363 11.42 25.90 4.11
N ASN A 364 11.86 24.70 3.69
CA ASN A 364 12.86 24.49 2.63
C ASN A 364 14.18 25.27 2.83
N GLN A 365 14.53 25.61 4.07
CA GLN A 365 15.76 26.34 4.43
C GLN A 365 16.94 25.39 4.66
N GLN A 366 17.19 24.51 3.71
CA GLN A 366 18.18 23.42 3.79
C GLN A 366 18.88 23.20 2.46
N SER A 367 19.94 22.39 2.42
CA SER A 367 20.63 22.07 1.16
C SER A 367 19.71 21.28 0.22
N ALA A 368 19.88 21.50 -1.09
CA ALA A 368 19.19 20.70 -2.11
C ALA A 368 19.44 19.20 -1.88
N ARG A 369 18.36 18.42 -1.89
CA ARG A 369 18.35 16.97 -1.62
C ARG A 369 17.05 16.36 -2.10
N MET A 370 17.06 15.05 -2.30
CA MET A 370 15.82 14.27 -2.43
C MET A 370 15.26 14.04 -1.02
N MET A 371 13.99 14.38 -0.84
CA MET A 371 13.20 14.08 0.36
C MET A 371 12.06 13.17 -0.07
N PHE A 372 11.43 12.51 0.89
CA PHE A 372 10.21 11.75 0.65
C PHE A 372 9.27 12.01 1.81
N TYR A 373 7.97 12.08 1.51
CA TYR A 373 6.94 12.23 2.53
C TYR A 373 6.16 10.93 2.63
N HIS A 374 5.81 10.54 3.85
CA HIS A 374 5.17 9.25 4.10
C HIS A 374 4.35 9.29 5.40
N ASP A 375 3.49 8.29 5.59
CA ASP A 375 2.75 8.14 6.83
C ASP A 375 3.71 7.83 7.98
N HIS A 376 3.40 8.35 9.15
CA HIS A 376 4.21 8.20 10.34
C HIS A 376 3.32 7.95 11.58
N SER A 377 2.10 7.44 11.37
CA SER A 377 1.10 7.29 12.42
C SER A 377 1.53 6.23 13.45
N TRP A 378 1.21 6.49 14.72
CA TRP A 378 1.53 5.57 15.82
C TRP A 378 0.53 4.42 15.95
N GLY A 379 1.06 3.21 16.11
CA GLY A 379 0.31 1.95 16.16
C GLY A 379 0.43 1.22 14.85
#